data_AF-A0A6M0F0K4-F1
#
_entry.id   AF-A0A6M0F0K4-F1
#
_cell.length_a   1.000
_cell.length_b   1.000
_cell.length_c   1.000
_cell.angle_alpha   90.00
_cell.angle_beta   90.00
_cell.angle_gamma   90.00
#
_symmetry.space_group_name_H-M   'P 1'
#
loop_
_entity.id
_entity.type
_entity.pdbx_description
1 polymer ?
#
loop_
_entity_poly.entity_id
_entity_poly.type
_entity_poly.pdbx_seq_one_letter_code
_entity_poly.pdbx_strand_id
1 'polypeptide(L)'
;MNFSQAFDSTLKNFGISAKWLAENSGVAPQTISDFRRGKKSIQTDSLGKLLVALPVEAQMYFFNLLLGKCITPEEMVEFMDSDQLSSMLLAIASVLGRYRDTGKNSRASLNAS
;
A
#
# COMPACT_ATOMS: atom_id res chain seq x y z
N MET A 1 -15.34 9.49 1.06
CA MET A 1 -15.44 8.25 1.85
C MET A 1 -14.89 8.53 3.24
N ASN A 2 -15.43 7.96 4.32
CA ASN A 2 -14.83 8.13 5.65
C ASN A 2 -13.86 6.98 5.99
N PHE A 3 -13.12 7.09 7.10
CA PHE A 3 -12.13 6.10 7.53
C PHE A 3 -12.71 4.68 7.67
N SER A 4 -13.87 4.52 8.33
CA SER A 4 -14.46 3.19 8.54
C SER A 4 -14.88 2.54 7.23
N GLN A 5 -15.49 3.31 6.32
CA GLN A 5 -15.89 2.85 4.99
C GLN A 5 -14.68 2.47 4.13
N ALA A 6 -13.64 3.32 4.09
CA ALA A 6 -12.42 3.04 3.34
C ALA A 6 -11.71 1.79 3.88
N PHE A 7 -11.66 1.64 5.20
CA PHE A 7 -11.04 0.49 5.84
C PHE A 7 -11.82 -0.81 5.57
N ASP A 8 -13.14 -0.79 5.72
CA ASP A 8 -13.98 -1.96 5.41
C ASP A 8 -13.88 -2.40 3.94
N SER A 9 -13.90 -1.44 3.01
CA SER A 9 -13.69 -1.70 1.58
C SER A 9 -12.31 -2.30 1.30
N THR A 10 -11.27 -1.77 1.96
CA THR A 10 -9.90 -2.31 1.85
C THR A 10 -9.85 -3.78 2.28
N LEU A 11 -10.38 -4.09 3.47
CA LEU A 11 -10.35 -5.48 3.95
C LEU A 11 -11.14 -6.43 3.04
N LYS A 12 -12.28 -5.98 2.50
CA LYS A 12 -13.07 -6.77 1.55
C LYS A 12 -12.31 -7.01 0.23
N ASN A 13 -11.69 -5.98 -0.32
CA ASN A 13 -10.96 -6.06 -1.59
C ASN A 13 -9.79 -7.05 -1.52
N PHE A 14 -9.11 -7.12 -0.38
CA PHE A 14 -7.95 -8.00 -0.17
C PHE A 14 -8.29 -9.31 0.54
N GLY A 15 -9.57 -9.59 0.81
CA GLY A 15 -9.98 -10.82 1.51
C GLY A 15 -9.46 -10.94 2.95
N ILE A 16 -9.16 -9.82 3.60
CA ILE A 16 -8.56 -9.79 4.94
C ILE A 16 -9.65 -9.91 6.01
N SER A 17 -9.58 -10.98 6.81
CA SER A 17 -10.53 -11.20 7.91
C SER A 17 -10.18 -10.37 9.16
N ALA A 18 -11.19 -10.03 9.95
CA ALA A 18 -10.97 -9.35 11.24
C ALA A 18 -10.16 -10.21 12.22
N LYS A 19 -10.28 -11.54 12.13
CA LYS A 19 -9.50 -12.48 12.93
C LYS A 19 -8.01 -12.39 12.60
N TRP A 20 -7.68 -12.53 11.32
CA TRP A 20 -6.30 -12.41 10.84
C TRP A 20 -5.71 -11.06 11.25
N LEU A 21 -6.47 -9.98 11.07
CA LEU A 21 -5.98 -8.65 11.40
C LEU A 21 -5.77 -8.45 12.90
N ALA A 22 -6.63 -9.02 13.75
CA ALA A 22 -6.45 -8.99 15.19
C ALA A 22 -5.16 -9.71 15.63
N GLU A 23 -4.89 -10.88 15.05
CA GLU A 23 -3.68 -11.66 15.32
C GLU A 23 -2.40 -10.89 14.92
N ASN A 24 -2.44 -10.15 13.82
CA ASN A 24 -1.27 -9.43 13.29
C ASN A 24 -1.08 -8.02 13.87
N SER A 25 -2.14 -7.39 14.39
CA SER A 25 -2.09 -6.02 14.93
C SER A 25 -2.13 -5.95 16.46
N GLY A 26 -2.53 -7.03 17.13
CA GLY A 26 -2.81 -7.04 18.57
C GLY A 26 -4.05 -6.24 18.98
N VAL A 27 -4.86 -5.76 18.03
CA VAL A 27 -6.11 -5.04 18.30
C VAL A 27 -7.25 -6.05 18.43
N ALA A 28 -8.11 -5.88 19.44
CA ALA A 28 -9.20 -6.82 19.71
C ALA A 28 -10.16 -6.96 18.51
N PRO A 29 -10.59 -8.19 18.14
CA PRO A 29 -11.49 -8.42 16.99
C PRO A 29 -12.78 -7.61 17.04
N GLN A 30 -13.32 -7.41 18.25
CA GLN A 30 -14.55 -6.64 18.46
C GLN A 30 -14.34 -5.17 18.08
N THR A 31 -13.22 -4.57 18.49
CA THR A 31 -12.87 -3.19 18.13
C THR A 31 -12.76 -3.01 16.62
N ILE A 32 -12.14 -3.97 15.92
CA ILE A 32 -12.03 -3.96 14.46
C ILE A 32 -13.42 -4.03 13.82
N SER A 33 -14.27 -4.95 14.28
CA SER A 33 -15.63 -5.13 13.77
C SER A 33 -16.50 -3.89 13.95
N ASP A 34 -16.45 -3.28 15.13
CA ASP A 34 -17.21 -2.06 15.44
C ASP A 34 -16.73 -0.86 14.64
N PHE A 35 -15.41 -0.73 14.46
CA PHE A 35 -14.82 0.30 13.62
C PHE A 35 -15.25 0.14 12.16
N ARG A 36 -15.10 -1.05 11.56
CA ARG A 36 -15.52 -1.33 10.17
C ARG A 36 -16.98 -0.99 9.89
N ARG A 37 -17.85 -1.25 10.86
CA ARG A 37 -19.29 -0.97 10.77
C ARG A 37 -19.64 0.50 11.05
N GLY A 38 -18.66 1.33 11.40
CA GLY A 38 -18.86 2.72 11.79
C GLY A 38 -19.60 2.89 13.13
N LYS A 39 -19.69 1.83 13.95
CA LYS A 39 -20.39 1.88 15.25
C LYS A 39 -19.61 2.63 16.32
N LYS A 40 -18.28 2.59 16.23
CA LYS A 40 -17.38 3.25 17.18
C LYS A 40 -16.22 3.89 16.43
N SER A 41 -15.81 5.08 16.86
CA SER A 41 -14.53 5.62 16.43
C SER A 41 -13.40 4.76 16.99
N ILE A 42 -12.29 4.74 16.28
CA ILE A 42 -11.08 4.06 16.71
C ILE A 42 -10.06 5.11 17.16
N GLN A 43 -9.28 4.78 18.18
CA GLN A 43 -8.16 5.63 18.58
C GLN A 43 -7.05 5.58 17.53
N THR A 44 -6.33 6.71 17.38
CA THR A 44 -5.24 6.85 16.40
C THR A 44 -4.19 5.75 16.53
N ASP A 45 -3.76 5.41 17.74
CA ASP A 45 -2.78 4.35 17.97
C ASP A 45 -3.27 2.98 17.49
N SER A 46 -4.55 2.68 17.72
CA SER A 46 -5.15 1.42 17.27
C SER A 46 -5.30 1.40 15.76
N LEU A 47 -5.69 2.52 15.15
CA LEU A 47 -5.72 2.64 13.68
C LEU A 47 -4.32 2.45 13.08
N GLY A 48 -3.29 3.06 13.68
CA GLY A 48 -1.90 2.91 13.25
C GLY A 48 -1.45 1.45 13.28
N LYS A 49 -1.71 0.73 14.37
CA LYS A 49 -1.42 -0.72 14.47
C LYS A 49 -2.12 -1.54 13.41
N LEU A 50 -3.39 -1.23 13.13
CA LEU A 50 -4.14 -1.90 12.07
C LEU A 50 -3.54 -1.64 10.69
N LEU A 51 -3.17 -0.39 10.38
CA LEU A 51 -2.61 -0.01 9.08
C LEU A 51 -1.23 -0.65 8.85
N VAL A 52 -0.36 -0.64 9.87
CA VAL A 52 0.97 -1.25 9.79
C VAL A 52 0.89 -2.76 9.57
N ALA A 53 -0.14 -3.43 10.12
CA ALA A 53 -0.36 -4.86 9.92
C ALA A 53 -0.88 -5.23 8.52
N LEU A 54 -1.31 -4.27 7.71
CA LEU A 54 -1.78 -4.54 6.35
C LEU A 54 -0.61 -4.73 5.38
N PRO A 55 -0.77 -5.57 4.34
CA PRO A 55 0.12 -5.56 3.18
C PRO A 55 0.24 -4.16 2.57
N VAL A 56 1.41 -3.83 2.00
CA VAL A 56 1.71 -2.49 1.46
C VAL A 56 0.67 -2.05 0.43
N GLU A 57 0.25 -2.96 -0.45
CA GLU A 57 -0.75 -2.71 -1.49
C GLU A 57 -2.12 -2.36 -0.89
N ALA A 58 -2.48 -3.00 0.22
CA ALA A 58 -3.73 -2.71 0.94
C ALA A 58 -3.67 -1.36 1.66
N GLN A 59 -2.52 -0.98 2.21
CA GLN A 59 -2.31 0.37 2.76
C GLN A 59 -2.49 1.45 1.69
N MET A 60 -1.84 1.26 0.53
CA MET A 60 -1.97 2.19 -0.60
C MET A 60 -3.41 2.30 -1.08
N TYR A 61 -4.11 1.17 -1.23
CA TYR A 61 -5.52 1.16 -1.60
C TYR A 61 -6.40 1.92 -0.60
N PHE A 62 -6.18 1.71 0.71
CA PHE A 62 -6.88 2.44 1.77
C PHE A 62 -6.69 3.96 1.65
N PHE A 63 -5.46 4.44 1.49
CA PHE A 63 -5.18 5.86 1.37
C PHE A 63 -5.74 6.46 0.08
N ASN A 64 -5.70 5.73 -1.03
CA ASN A 64 -6.33 6.15 -2.29
C ASN A 64 -7.85 6.36 -2.11
N LEU A 65 -8.54 5.42 -1.43
CA LEU A 65 -9.96 5.54 -1.14
C LEU A 65 -10.28 6.74 -0.22
N LEU A 66 -9.43 6.98 0.77
CA LEU A 66 -9.66 8.02 1.78
C LEU A 66 -9.39 9.42 1.24
N LEU A 67 -8.28 9.60 0.53
CA LEU A 67 -7.82 10.89 0.01
C LEU A 67 -8.48 11.25 -1.31
N GLY A 68 -9.06 10.26 -2.01
CA GLY A 68 -9.71 10.47 -3.31
C GLY A 68 -8.76 10.88 -4.43
N LYS A 69 -7.44 10.78 -4.19
CA LYS A 69 -6.37 11.08 -5.13
C LYS A 69 -5.27 10.03 -4.99
N CYS A 70 -4.81 9.55 -6.14
CA CYS A 70 -3.52 8.90 -6.24
C CYS A 70 -2.47 10.01 -6.20
N ILE A 71 -1.51 9.94 -5.27
CA ILE A 71 -0.38 10.88 -5.29
C ILE A 71 0.37 10.62 -6.59
N THR A 72 0.55 11.66 -7.40
CA THR A 72 1.31 11.50 -8.64
C THR A 72 2.81 11.41 -8.34
N PRO A 73 3.63 10.81 -9.21
CA PRO A 73 5.09 10.80 -9.02
C PRO A 73 5.67 12.21 -8.83
N GLU A 74 5.10 13.21 -9.51
CA GLU A 74 5.49 14.62 -9.38
C GLU A 74 5.21 15.15 -7.97
N GLU A 75 4.00 14.93 -7.46
CA GLU A 75 3.63 15.31 -6.09
C GLU A 75 4.52 14.58 -5.07
N MET A 76 4.85 13.30 -5.27
CA MET A 76 5.78 12.57 -4.38
C MET A 76 7.17 13.21 -4.36
N VAL A 77 7.69 13.61 -5.53
CA VAL A 77 9.02 14.22 -5.66
C VAL A 77 9.08 15.58 -4.96
N GLU A 78 8.01 16.38 -5.01
CA GLU A 78 7.95 17.69 -4.37
C GLU A 78 8.10 17.63 -2.84
N PHE A 79 7.72 16.53 -2.21
CA PHE A 79 7.82 16.35 -0.75
C PHE A 79 9.07 15.58 -0.30
N MET A 80 9.93 15.12 -1.21
CA MET A 80 11.17 14.42 -0.87
C MET A 80 12.29 15.41 -0.53
N ASP A 81 13.08 15.09 0.50
CA ASP A 81 14.35 15.76 0.72
C ASP A 81 15.42 15.30 -0.30
N SER A 82 16.60 15.96 -0.29
CA SER A 82 17.66 15.67 -1.25
C SER A 82 18.19 14.23 -1.17
N ASP A 83 18.21 13.63 0.02
CA ASP A 83 18.75 12.29 0.24
C ASP A 83 17.75 11.23 -0.24
N GLN A 84 16.46 11.46 0.04
CA GLN A 84 15.35 10.66 -0.44
C GLN A 84 15.24 10.71 -1.97
N LEU A 85 15.35 11.92 -2.56
CA LEU A 85 15.28 12.11 -4.01
C LEU A 85 16.45 11.42 -4.72
N SER A 86 17.67 11.54 -4.19
CA SER A 86 18.85 10.84 -4.70
C SER A 86 18.67 9.32 -4.67
N SER A 87 18.17 8.80 -3.54
CA SER A 87 17.87 7.37 -3.38
C SER A 87 16.81 6.89 -4.37
N MET A 88 15.77 7.70 -4.60
CA MET A 88 14.72 7.42 -5.58
C MET A 88 15.27 7.36 -7.01
N LEU A 89 16.15 8.30 -7.37
CA LEU A 89 16.79 8.33 -8.69
C LEU A 89 17.62 7.06 -8.96
N LEU A 90 18.37 6.60 -7.96
CA LEU A 90 19.13 5.35 -8.02
C LEU A 90 18.22 4.12 -8.13
N ALA A 91 17.10 4.10 -7.39
CA ALA A 91 16.12 3.03 -7.46
C ALA A 91 15.48 2.93 -8.85
N ILE A 92 15.09 4.06 -9.44
CA ILE A 92 14.54 4.13 -10.81
C ILE A 92 15.57 3.63 -11.82
N ALA A 93 16.82 4.09 -11.75
CA ALA A 93 17.90 3.63 -12.63
C ALA A 93 18.09 2.10 -12.54
N SER A 94 18.05 1.56 -11.33
CA SER A 94 18.17 0.12 -11.07
C SER A 94 17.00 -0.68 -11.66
N VAL A 95 15.78 -0.18 -11.54
CA VAL A 95 14.57 -0.79 -12.14
C VAL A 95 14.68 -0.79 -13.67
N LEU A 96 15.04 0.34 -14.28
CA LEU A 96 15.17 0.48 -15.74
C LEU A 96 16.29 -0.40 -16.32
N GLY A 97 17.38 -0.60 -15.57
CA GLY A 97 18.44 -1.55 -15.93
C GLY A 97 17.90 -2.97 -16.11
N ARG A 98 17.08 -3.46 -15.17
CA ARG A 98 16.49 -4.81 -15.24
C ARG A 98 15.55 -5.01 -16.44
N TYR A 99 14.82 -3.96 -16.84
CA TYR A 99 13.98 -4.00 -18.04
C TYR A 99 14.80 -4.10 -19.33
N ARG A 100 15.98 -3.49 -19.38
CA ARG A 100 16.89 -3.59 -20.55
C ARG A 100 17.45 -4.99 -20.73
N ASP A 101 17.76 -5.69 -19.65
CA ASP A 101 18.38 -7.02 -19.70
C ASP A 101 17.38 -8.10 -20.10
N THR A 102 16.14 -7.99 -19.63
CA THR A 102 15.03 -8.88 -20.03
C THR A 102 14.69 -8.74 -21.52
N GLY A 103 14.70 -7.53 -22.07
CA GLY A 103 14.46 -7.29 -23.50
C GLY A 103 15.59 -7.76 -24.44
N LYS A 104 16.82 -7.90 -23.94
CA LYS A 104 17.94 -8.48 -24.70
C LYS A 104 17.85 -10.01 -24.78
N ASN A 105 17.45 -10.69 -23.70
CA ASN A 105 17.32 -12.14 -23.69
C ASN A 105 16.21 -12.64 -24.63
N SER A 106 15.09 -11.91 -24.75
CA SER A 106 14.00 -12.29 -25.69
C SER A 106 14.37 -12.12 -27.17
N ARG A 107 15.28 -11.20 -27.51
CA ARG A 107 15.76 -11.02 -28.89
C ARG A 107 16.82 -12.05 -29.29
N ALA A 108 17.64 -12.51 -28.34
CA ALA A 108 18.62 -13.56 -28.60
C ALA A 108 17.96 -14.92 -28.91
N SER A 109 16.82 -15.24 -28.28
CA SER A 109 16.06 -16.47 -28.52
C SER A 109 15.28 -16.50 -29.84
N LEU A 110 15.00 -15.34 -30.45
CA LEU A 110 14.27 -15.25 -31.73
C LEU A 110 15.17 -15.38 -32.97
N ASN A 111 16.48 -15.14 -32.82
CA ASN A 111 17.45 -15.23 -33.91
C ASN A 111 18.24 -16.56 -33.92
N ALA A 112 17.86 -17.51 -33.06
CA ALA A 112 18.50 -18.82 -32.91
C ALA A 112 17.62 -19.98 -33.40
N SER A 113 16.56 -19.69 -34.16
CA SER A 113 15.67 -20.65 -34.85
C SER A 113 15.72 -20.41 -36.36
#